data_AF-A0A8B8DT48-F1
#
_entry.id   AF-A0A8B8DT48-F1
#
_cell.length_a   1.000
_cell.length_b   1.000
_cell.length_c   1.000
_cell.angle_alpha   90.00
_cell.angle_beta   90.00
_cell.angle_gamma   90.00
#
_symmetry.space_group_name_H-M   'P 1'
#
loop_
_entity.id
_entity.type
_entity.pdbx_description
1 polymer ?
#
loop_
_entity_poly.entity_id
_entity_poly.type
_entity_poly.pdbx_seq_one_letter_code
_entity_poly.pdbx_strand_id
1 'polypeptide(L)'
;MWILPTILSTWLDKLPCVDQITYCDEYEERFCTEEQYGEFMRENCRRSCNLCRVPTEYFTSTTTPNITTTAVSNWCFDNVTSASCWYYGDNQCIGVYESWARKFCPYRCGYCPGSLPPCLDVLSYCDSFDRSLCTNSSYAAYMRVNCRKTCQFCSYPGENLPPNNYPDLSASPVPTSKSGETPISLG
;
A
#
# COMPACT_ATOMS: atom_id res chain seq x y z
N MET A 1 -41.37 0.41 7.72
CA MET A 1 -40.36 -0.64 7.94
C MET A 1 -39.42 -0.58 6.75
N TRP A 2 -38.36 0.24 6.87
CA TRP A 2 -37.44 0.51 5.76
C TRP A 2 -36.11 -0.17 6.06
N ILE A 3 -35.74 -1.04 5.13
CA ILE A 3 -34.56 -1.89 5.16
C ILE A 3 -33.36 -1.01 4.83
N LEU A 4 -32.54 -0.68 5.82
CA LEU A 4 -31.16 -0.20 5.63
C LEU A 4 -30.24 -1.38 5.92
N PRO A 5 -29.80 -2.11 4.89
CA PRO A 5 -28.37 -2.43 4.85
C PRO A 5 -27.86 -2.59 3.42
N THR A 6 -26.62 -2.14 3.15
CA THR A 6 -25.60 -2.78 2.26
C THR A 6 -24.62 -1.78 1.66
N ILE A 7 -24.96 -0.49 1.53
CA ILE A 7 -24.07 0.46 0.82
C ILE A 7 -22.82 0.81 1.65
N LEU A 8 -22.92 0.88 2.99
CA LEU A 8 -21.76 1.21 3.84
C LEU A 8 -20.68 0.11 3.85
N SER A 9 -21.09 -1.15 3.66
CA SER A 9 -20.19 -2.31 3.69
C SER A 9 -19.27 -2.37 2.47
N THR A 10 -19.71 -1.90 1.30
CA THR A 10 -18.91 -2.02 0.06
C THR A 10 -17.77 -1.00 -0.06
N TRP A 11 -17.79 0.07 0.75
CA TRP A 11 -16.75 1.13 0.74
C TRP A 11 -15.58 0.81 1.67
N LEU A 12 -15.86 0.11 2.78
CA LEU A 12 -14.87 -0.18 3.82
C LEU A 12 -13.79 -1.17 3.35
N ASP A 13 -14.03 -1.93 2.26
CA ASP A 13 -13.10 -2.94 1.75
C ASP A 13 -12.04 -2.37 0.78
N LYS A 14 -12.20 -1.12 0.34
CA LYS A 14 -11.37 -0.50 -0.71
C LYS A 14 -10.38 0.54 -0.18
N LEU A 15 -10.45 0.90 1.11
CA LEU A 15 -9.55 1.87 1.72
C LEU A 15 -8.18 1.24 2.07
N PRO A 16 -7.07 2.01 1.99
CA PRO A 16 -5.72 1.52 2.35
C PRO A 16 -5.68 0.97 3.77
N CYS A 17 -5.11 -0.22 3.97
CA CYS A 17 -5.02 -0.84 5.30
C CYS A 17 -4.01 -0.11 6.19
N VAL A 18 -4.47 0.94 6.86
CA VAL A 18 -3.64 1.73 7.76
C VAL A 18 -4.53 2.31 8.85
N ASP A 19 -3.93 2.52 10.01
CA ASP A 19 -4.50 3.35 11.05
C ASP A 19 -4.20 4.82 10.73
N GLN A 20 -5.24 5.64 10.65
CA GLN A 20 -5.15 7.08 10.39
C GLN A 20 -4.63 7.87 11.60
N ILE A 21 -4.76 7.28 12.80
CA ILE A 21 -4.28 7.88 14.06
C ILE A 21 -3.22 6.98 14.70
N THR A 22 -2.28 7.59 15.42
CA THR A 22 -1.10 6.91 15.97
C THR A 22 -1.35 6.19 17.29
N TYR A 23 -2.49 6.42 17.93
CA TYR A 23 -2.84 5.94 19.27
C TYR A 23 -3.94 4.88 19.23
N CYS A 24 -4.07 4.15 18.11
CA CYS A 24 -5.03 3.06 17.97
C CYS A 24 -4.76 1.88 18.91
N ASP A 25 -3.52 1.74 19.39
CA ASP A 25 -3.06 0.74 20.35
C ASP A 25 -3.45 1.06 21.80
N GLU A 26 -3.85 2.31 22.08
CA GLU A 26 -4.38 2.72 23.39
C GLU A 26 -5.84 2.28 23.60
N TYR A 27 -6.52 1.88 22.52
CA TYR A 27 -7.90 1.41 22.55
C TYR A 27 -7.99 -0.11 22.56
N GLU A 28 -8.86 -0.64 23.41
CA GLU A 28 -9.21 -2.06 23.43
C GLU A 28 -9.92 -2.51 22.15
N GLU A 29 -9.65 -3.73 21.69
CA GLU A 29 -10.24 -4.30 20.46
C GLU A 29 -11.78 -4.29 20.47
N ARG A 30 -12.42 -4.40 21.64
CA ARG A 30 -13.89 -4.36 21.77
C ARG A 30 -14.51 -3.09 21.20
N PHE A 31 -13.77 -1.96 21.25
CA PHE A 31 -14.26 -0.68 20.75
C PHE A 31 -14.52 -0.72 19.24
N CYS A 32 -13.83 -1.58 18.48
CA CYS A 32 -14.05 -1.77 17.04
C CYS A 32 -15.47 -2.25 16.69
N THR A 33 -16.15 -2.91 17.63
CA THR A 33 -17.50 -3.48 17.46
C THR A 33 -18.60 -2.74 18.22
N GLU A 34 -18.23 -1.71 18.98
CA GLU A 34 -19.18 -0.95 19.79
C GLU A 34 -20.02 0.02 18.92
N GLU A 35 -21.26 0.29 19.33
CA GLU A 35 -22.20 1.08 18.53
C GLU A 35 -21.80 2.56 18.47
N GLN A 36 -21.37 3.14 19.59
CA GLN A 36 -21.04 4.57 19.68
C GLN A 36 -19.60 4.87 19.30
N TYR A 37 -18.65 3.98 19.62
CA TYR A 37 -17.22 4.21 19.42
C TYR A 37 -16.64 3.45 18.23
N GLY A 38 -17.35 2.43 17.75
CA GLY A 38 -16.83 1.56 16.71
C GLY A 38 -16.76 2.20 15.33
N GLU A 39 -17.58 3.20 15.03
CA GLU A 39 -17.44 3.93 13.75
C GLU A 39 -16.10 4.64 13.67
N PHE A 40 -15.76 5.42 14.70
CA PHE A 40 -14.47 6.08 14.83
C PHE A 40 -13.30 5.09 14.70
N MET A 41 -13.39 3.96 15.41
CA MET A 41 -12.37 2.91 15.36
C MET A 41 -12.28 2.26 13.97
N ARG A 42 -13.41 2.01 13.30
CA ARG A 42 -13.44 1.43 11.96
C ARG A 42 -13.00 2.40 10.87
N GLU A 43 -13.02 3.71 11.11
CA GLU A 43 -12.52 4.72 10.18
C GLU A 43 -11.04 5.00 10.38
N ASN A 44 -10.62 5.12 11.64
CA ASN A 44 -9.29 5.61 12.01
C ASN A 44 -8.32 4.52 12.41
N CYS A 45 -8.80 3.34 12.81
CA CYS A 45 -8.00 2.26 13.37
C CYS A 45 -8.24 0.95 12.61
N ARG A 46 -8.31 1.03 11.27
CA ARG A 46 -8.70 -0.08 10.39
C ARG A 46 -7.81 -1.30 10.52
N ARG A 47 -6.50 -1.08 10.71
CA ARG A 47 -5.55 -2.17 10.91
C ARG A 47 -5.67 -2.73 12.32
N SER A 48 -5.71 -1.87 13.35
CA SER A 48 -5.92 -2.33 14.73
C SER A 48 -7.24 -3.06 14.93
N CYS A 49 -8.29 -2.70 14.18
CA CYS A 49 -9.58 -3.36 14.18
C CYS A 49 -9.68 -4.56 13.24
N ASN A 50 -8.56 -5.00 12.64
CA ASN A 50 -8.52 -6.16 11.74
C ASN A 50 -9.47 -6.08 10.53
N LEU A 51 -9.90 -4.87 10.13
CA LEU A 51 -10.86 -4.63 9.03
C LEU A 51 -10.22 -4.70 7.65
N CYS A 52 -8.91 -4.92 7.61
CA CYS A 52 -8.15 -5.06 6.39
C CYS A 52 -8.22 -6.45 5.77
N ARG A 53 -8.93 -7.41 6.37
CA ARG A 53 -9.12 -8.72 5.78
C ARG A 53 -10.06 -8.54 4.58
N VAL A 54 -9.51 -8.71 3.38
CA VAL A 54 -10.28 -8.68 2.12
C VAL A 54 -11.52 -9.59 2.30
N PRO A 55 -12.74 -9.15 1.96
CA PRO A 55 -13.91 -10.00 2.06
C PRO A 55 -13.67 -11.28 1.28
N THR A 56 -13.83 -12.40 1.98
CA THR A 56 -13.82 -13.75 1.37
C THR A 56 -14.93 -13.91 0.32
N GLU A 57 -15.83 -12.94 0.21
CA GLU A 57 -17.00 -12.94 -0.67
C GLU A 57 -16.69 -12.69 -2.16
N TYR A 58 -15.47 -12.25 -2.51
CA TYR A 58 -15.04 -12.24 -3.92
C TYR A 58 -14.66 -13.65 -4.46
N PHE A 59 -14.70 -14.71 -3.64
CA PHE A 59 -14.29 -16.07 -4.03
C PHE A 59 -15.41 -16.96 -4.60
N THR A 60 -16.64 -16.47 -4.82
CA THR A 60 -17.67 -17.25 -5.51
C THR A 60 -17.81 -16.82 -6.96
N SER A 61 -16.90 -17.27 -7.81
CA SER A 61 -17.23 -17.54 -9.21
C SER A 61 -16.56 -18.84 -9.63
N THR A 62 -17.35 -19.90 -9.49
CA THR A 62 -17.18 -21.20 -10.11
C THR A 62 -17.01 -21.01 -11.61
N THR A 63 -15.86 -21.36 -12.18
CA THR A 63 -15.69 -22.43 -13.19
C THR A 63 -14.21 -22.46 -13.63
N THR A 64 -13.56 -23.59 -13.34
CA THR A 64 -12.21 -24.05 -13.71
C THR A 64 -12.08 -24.11 -15.26
N PRO A 65 -10.92 -23.79 -15.89
CA PRO A 65 -9.73 -24.62 -15.73
C PRO A 65 -8.41 -23.88 -15.47
N ASN A 66 -7.68 -24.42 -14.48
CA ASN A 66 -6.22 -24.51 -14.44
C ASN A 66 -5.43 -23.20 -14.55
N ILE A 67 -5.59 -22.32 -13.57
CA ILE A 67 -4.53 -21.37 -13.20
C ILE A 67 -4.12 -21.72 -11.78
N THR A 68 -2.85 -22.13 -11.65
CA THR A 68 -2.15 -22.36 -10.40
C THR A 68 -2.46 -21.20 -9.45
N THR A 69 -3.13 -21.52 -8.35
CA THR A 69 -3.49 -20.60 -7.27
C THR A 69 -2.21 -19.97 -6.72
N THR A 70 -1.83 -18.80 -7.24
CA THR A 70 -0.86 -17.94 -6.56
C THR A 70 -1.56 -17.43 -5.32
N ALA A 71 -1.27 -18.06 -4.19
CA ALA A 71 -1.63 -17.56 -2.87
C ALA A 71 -1.36 -16.05 -2.84
N VAL A 72 -2.39 -15.25 -2.55
CA VAL A 72 -2.19 -13.81 -2.28
C VAL A 72 -1.27 -13.76 -1.08
N SER A 73 -0.01 -13.45 -1.37
CA SER A 73 1.06 -13.74 -0.46
C SER A 73 1.04 -12.73 0.66
N ASN A 74 1.04 -13.22 1.90
CA ASN A 74 0.92 -12.43 3.13
C ASN A 74 2.01 -11.36 3.34
N TRP A 75 3.03 -11.28 2.48
CA TRP A 75 4.08 -10.26 2.51
C TRP A 75 3.76 -9.00 1.72
N CYS A 76 2.69 -9.01 0.91
CA CYS A 76 2.43 -7.95 -0.06
C CYS A 76 1.65 -6.75 0.49
N PHE A 77 2.25 -6.08 1.47
CA PHE A 77 1.69 -4.90 2.12
C PHE A 77 2.79 -3.88 2.41
N ASP A 78 2.41 -2.61 2.50
CA ASP A 78 3.34 -1.55 2.89
C ASP A 78 3.64 -1.63 4.39
N ASN A 79 4.92 -1.56 4.76
CA ASN A 79 5.36 -1.49 6.14
C ASN A 79 5.24 -0.05 6.66
N VAL A 80 4.05 0.27 7.17
CA VAL A 80 3.70 1.60 7.70
C VAL A 80 4.44 1.98 8.99
N THR A 81 5.07 1.02 9.68
CA THR A 81 5.83 1.27 10.91
C THR A 81 7.26 1.74 10.59
N SER A 82 7.84 1.25 9.49
CA SER A 82 9.21 1.58 9.07
C SER A 82 9.26 2.57 7.91
N ALA A 83 8.14 2.85 7.24
CA ALA A 83 8.10 3.70 6.06
C ALA A 83 6.74 4.40 5.86
N SER A 84 6.79 5.72 5.65
CA SER A 84 5.65 6.50 5.13
C SER A 84 5.57 6.37 3.60
N CYS A 85 5.24 5.18 3.10
CA CYS A 85 5.32 4.85 1.66
C CYS A 85 4.59 5.82 0.74
N TRP A 86 3.44 6.34 1.18
CA TRP A 86 2.61 7.27 0.42
C TRP A 86 3.05 8.73 0.53
N TYR A 87 3.94 9.06 1.47
CA TYR A 87 4.54 10.39 1.59
C TYR A 87 5.50 10.68 0.44
N TYR A 88 6.28 9.67 0.06
CA TYR A 88 7.32 9.77 -0.95
C TYR A 88 6.79 9.75 -2.39
N GLY A 89 7.51 10.42 -3.29
CA GLY A 89 7.24 10.40 -4.72
C GLY A 89 7.60 9.06 -5.40
N ASP A 90 7.21 8.92 -6.66
CA ASP A 90 7.40 7.70 -7.46
C ASP A 90 8.88 7.37 -7.71
N ASN A 91 9.74 8.39 -7.67
CA ASN A 91 11.19 8.23 -7.72
C ASN A 91 11.77 7.39 -6.57
N GLN A 92 11.03 7.22 -5.46
CA GLN A 92 11.46 6.35 -4.36
C GLN A 92 11.06 4.88 -4.57
N CYS A 93 10.31 4.56 -5.63
CA CYS A 93 9.98 3.18 -5.96
C CYS A 93 11.05 2.50 -6.81
N ILE A 94 11.86 3.24 -7.56
CA ILE A 94 12.74 2.72 -8.61
C ILE A 94 14.20 3.18 -8.42
N GLY A 95 15.10 2.63 -9.23
CA GLY A 95 16.51 3.01 -9.23
C GLY A 95 17.18 2.67 -7.91
N VAL A 96 17.94 3.60 -7.33
CA VAL A 96 18.71 3.35 -6.09
C VAL A 96 17.83 3.00 -4.89
N TYR A 97 16.55 3.36 -4.92
CA TYR A 97 15.60 3.09 -3.83
C TYR A 97 14.77 1.81 -4.06
N GLU A 98 14.90 1.16 -5.22
CA GLU A 98 14.09 -0.01 -5.58
C GLU A 98 14.18 -1.12 -4.54
N SER A 99 15.37 -1.48 -4.08
CA SER A 99 15.55 -2.54 -3.08
C SER A 99 14.87 -2.22 -1.76
N TRP A 100 14.89 -0.95 -1.34
CA TRP A 100 14.17 -0.48 -0.15
C TRP A 100 12.66 -0.52 -0.38
N ALA A 101 12.19 -0.04 -1.53
CA ALA A 101 10.77 -0.01 -1.88
C ALA A 101 10.17 -1.41 -2.00
N ARG A 102 10.90 -2.36 -2.58
CA ARG A 102 10.50 -3.78 -2.63
C ARG A 102 10.32 -4.38 -1.24
N LYS A 103 11.08 -3.93 -0.25
CA LYS A 103 11.02 -4.47 1.11
C LYS A 103 9.96 -3.78 1.98
N PHE A 104 9.82 -2.46 1.86
CA PHE A 104 9.01 -1.67 2.78
C PHE A 104 7.75 -1.08 2.16
N CYS A 105 7.73 -0.88 0.84
CA CYS A 105 6.59 -0.29 0.12
C CYS A 105 6.16 -1.12 -1.11
N PRO A 106 6.13 -2.46 -1.06
CA PRO A 106 5.90 -3.28 -2.24
C PRO A 106 4.51 -3.04 -2.85
N TYR A 107 3.52 -2.73 -2.02
CA TYR A 107 2.17 -2.48 -2.48
C TYR A 107 2.04 -1.10 -3.13
N ARG A 108 2.43 -0.03 -2.43
CA ARG A 108 2.42 1.35 -2.97
C ARG A 108 3.21 1.48 -4.26
N CYS A 109 4.32 0.75 -4.39
CA CYS A 109 5.16 0.81 -5.58
C CYS A 109 4.73 -0.14 -6.71
N GLY A 110 3.74 -1.00 -6.49
CA GLY A 110 3.24 -1.92 -7.52
C GLY A 110 4.09 -3.17 -7.74
N TYR A 111 4.94 -3.54 -6.77
CA TYR A 111 5.73 -4.79 -6.82
C TYR A 111 4.93 -6.04 -6.48
N CYS A 112 3.66 -5.86 -6.10
CA CYS A 112 2.76 -6.91 -5.71
C CYS A 112 2.12 -7.60 -6.92
N PRO A 113 2.43 -8.88 -7.20
CA PRO A 113 1.86 -9.57 -8.35
C PRO A 113 0.33 -9.65 -8.25
N GLY A 114 -0.35 -9.13 -9.28
CA GLY A 114 -1.81 -9.14 -9.37
C GLY A 114 -2.52 -8.25 -8.35
N SER A 115 -1.80 -7.39 -7.61
CA SER A 115 -2.39 -6.52 -6.58
C SER A 115 -1.78 -5.12 -6.66
N LEU A 116 -2.57 -4.16 -7.12
CA LEU A 116 -2.18 -2.75 -7.20
C LEU A 116 -3.03 -1.92 -6.25
N PRO A 117 -2.52 -0.78 -5.75
CA PRO A 117 -3.33 0.14 -5.01
C PRO A 117 -4.55 0.61 -5.82
N PRO A 118 -5.71 0.79 -5.18
CA PRO A 118 -6.88 1.27 -5.89
C PRO A 118 -6.70 2.74 -6.31
N CYS A 119 -7.05 3.01 -7.57
CA CYS A 119 -7.13 4.36 -8.12
C CYS A 119 -8.45 5.01 -7.75
N LEU A 120 -8.53 5.55 -6.53
CA LEU A 120 -9.69 6.28 -6.04
C LEU A 120 -9.26 7.47 -5.20
N ASP A 121 -10.18 8.42 -5.06
CA ASP A 121 -10.09 9.50 -4.09
C ASP A 121 -10.74 9.00 -2.79
N VAL A 122 -10.01 9.17 -1.68
CA VAL A 122 -10.49 8.86 -0.33
C VAL A 122 -11.41 9.95 0.16
N LEU A 123 -11.09 11.23 -0.13
CA LEU A 123 -11.94 12.36 0.21
C LEU A 123 -12.95 12.60 -0.92
N SER A 124 -14.21 12.83 -0.54
CA SER A 124 -15.29 13.10 -1.49
C SER A 124 -15.19 14.47 -2.16
N TYR A 125 -14.35 15.36 -1.62
CA TYR A 125 -14.22 16.77 -2.05
C TYR A 125 -12.88 17.05 -2.73
N CYS A 126 -12.21 16.03 -3.28
CA CYS A 126 -10.92 16.21 -3.96
C CYS A 126 -10.98 17.15 -5.18
N ASP A 127 -12.15 17.27 -5.79
CA ASP A 127 -12.46 18.20 -6.87
C ASP A 127 -12.45 19.68 -6.45
N SER A 128 -12.63 19.96 -5.16
CA SER A 128 -12.55 21.32 -4.61
C SER A 128 -11.12 21.83 -4.43
N PHE A 129 -10.12 20.93 -4.41
CA PHE A 129 -8.72 21.31 -4.28
C PHE A 129 -8.15 21.84 -5.61
N ASP A 130 -7.32 22.86 -5.51
CA ASP A 130 -6.55 23.33 -6.66
C ASP A 130 -5.59 22.24 -7.15
N ARG A 131 -5.57 22.01 -8.47
CA ARG A 131 -4.74 20.98 -9.12
C ARG A 131 -3.24 21.17 -8.88
N SER A 132 -2.79 22.40 -8.61
CA SER A 132 -1.40 22.69 -8.27
C SER A 132 -0.95 22.01 -6.96
N LEU A 133 -1.87 21.66 -6.07
CA LEU A 133 -1.55 20.92 -4.84
C LEU A 133 -1.02 19.51 -5.15
N CYS A 134 -1.35 18.94 -6.31
CA CYS A 134 -0.80 17.67 -6.75
C CYS A 134 0.72 17.74 -6.96
N THR A 135 1.25 18.87 -7.45
CA THR A 135 2.69 19.02 -7.73
C THR A 135 3.43 19.84 -6.67
N ASN A 136 2.70 20.51 -5.78
CA ASN A 136 3.27 21.27 -4.68
C ASN A 136 4.01 20.36 -3.70
N SER A 137 5.27 20.65 -3.39
CA SER A 137 6.11 19.81 -2.53
C SER A 137 5.56 19.63 -1.11
N SER A 138 4.82 20.59 -0.58
CA SER A 138 4.22 20.52 0.76
C SER A 138 2.94 19.70 0.80
N TYR A 139 2.19 19.64 -0.30
CA TYR A 139 0.86 19.02 -0.34
C TYR A 139 0.76 17.77 -1.20
N ALA A 140 1.71 17.52 -2.12
CA ALA A 140 1.68 16.38 -3.02
C ALA A 140 1.56 15.03 -2.28
N ALA A 141 2.20 14.92 -1.11
CA ALA A 141 2.05 13.76 -0.24
C ALA A 141 0.60 13.57 0.25
N TYR A 142 0.00 14.62 0.79
CA TYR A 142 -1.40 14.62 1.24
C TYR A 142 -2.35 14.29 0.08
N MET A 143 -2.11 14.89 -1.09
CA MET A 143 -2.89 14.64 -2.29
C MET A 143 -2.71 13.21 -2.81
N ARG A 144 -1.54 12.58 -2.66
CA ARG A 144 -1.30 11.17 -3.01
C ARG A 144 -1.96 10.18 -2.05
N VAL A 145 -2.15 10.56 -0.80
CA VAL A 145 -2.89 9.71 0.14
C VAL A 145 -4.39 9.80 -0.14
N ASN A 146 -4.89 11.01 -0.34
CA ASN A 146 -6.32 11.31 -0.26
C ASN A 146 -7.02 11.50 -1.60
N CYS A 147 -6.30 11.96 -2.63
CA CYS A 147 -6.87 12.45 -3.88
C CYS A 147 -6.14 11.88 -5.10
N ARG A 148 -5.83 10.57 -5.08
CA ARG A 148 -5.03 9.93 -6.15
C ARG A 148 -5.69 10.00 -7.50
N LYS A 149 -6.98 9.71 -7.59
CA LYS A 149 -7.69 9.70 -8.87
C LYS A 149 -7.77 11.11 -9.42
N THR A 150 -8.09 12.08 -8.57
CA THR A 150 -8.01 13.50 -8.92
C THR A 150 -6.60 13.80 -9.43
N CYS A 151 -5.55 13.64 -8.63
CA CYS A 151 -4.18 13.96 -9.03
C CYS A 151 -3.53 13.02 -10.05
N GLN A 152 -4.24 12.02 -10.55
CA GLN A 152 -3.74 11.01 -11.49
C GLN A 152 -2.53 10.22 -10.95
N PHE A 153 -2.45 10.02 -9.64
CA PHE A 153 -1.43 9.20 -8.96
C PHE A 153 -1.82 7.73 -8.91
N CYS A 154 -2.15 7.19 -10.08
CA CYS A 154 -2.59 5.81 -10.26
C CYS A 154 -1.66 4.98 -11.14
N SER A 155 -0.49 5.53 -11.46
CA SER A 155 0.60 4.80 -12.11
C SER A 155 1.55 4.28 -11.04
N TYR A 156 1.92 3.01 -11.12
CA TYR A 156 2.80 2.37 -10.15
C TYR A 156 4.10 1.96 -10.82
N PRO A 157 5.24 2.61 -10.48
CA PRO A 157 6.50 2.39 -11.20
C PRO A 157 6.97 0.93 -11.26
N GLY A 158 6.66 0.14 -10.22
CA GLY A 158 7.05 -1.26 -10.11
C GLY A 158 6.13 -2.24 -10.83
N GLU A 159 4.96 -1.83 -11.30
CA GLU A 159 3.98 -2.72 -11.95
C GLU A 159 4.53 -3.34 -13.24
N ASN A 160 5.35 -2.60 -13.98
CA ASN A 160 5.97 -3.06 -15.23
C ASN A 160 7.33 -3.73 -15.01
N LEU A 161 7.76 -3.89 -13.75
CA LEU A 161 9.01 -4.55 -13.39
C LEU A 161 8.74 -5.98 -12.94
N PRO A 162 9.77 -6.84 -12.89
CA PRO A 162 9.61 -8.17 -12.34
C PRO A 162 9.00 -8.10 -10.93
N PRO A 163 7.91 -8.86 -10.68
CA PRO A 163 7.26 -8.88 -9.38
C PRO A 163 8.22 -9.42 -8.33
N ASN A 164 8.00 -9.05 -7.07
CA ASN A 164 8.78 -9.60 -5.97
C ASN A 164 8.51 -11.10 -5.81
N ASN A 165 9.56 -11.92 -5.84
CA ASN A 165 9.50 -13.32 -5.43
C ASN A 165 9.91 -13.44 -3.94
N TYR A 166 9.15 -12.82 -3.03
CA TYR A 166 9.43 -12.94 -1.59
C TYR A 166 8.81 -14.24 -1.05
N PRO A 167 9.63 -15.27 -0.77
CA PRO A 167 10.25 -15.43 0.55
C PRO A 167 11.78 -15.23 0.58
N ASP A 168 12.43 -14.97 -0.56
CA ASP A 168 13.90 -15.08 -0.68
C ASP A 168 14.68 -13.78 -0.43
N LEU A 169 14.33 -13.00 0.60
CA LEU A 169 15.23 -11.95 1.11
C LEU A 169 16.03 -12.40 2.35
N SER A 170 16.10 -13.72 2.60
CA SER A 170 17.16 -14.30 3.45
C SER A 170 18.42 -14.65 2.65
N ALA A 171 18.37 -14.73 1.32
CA ALA A 171 19.57 -14.85 0.50
C ALA A 171 20.22 -13.47 0.29
N SER A 172 21.06 -13.08 1.24
CA SER A 172 22.21 -12.22 0.97
C SER A 172 23.45 -13.11 1.13
N PRO A 173 24.49 -13.05 0.28
CA PRO A 173 24.95 -11.89 -0.49
C PRO A 173 25.12 -12.14 -2.00
N VAL A 174 24.94 -11.10 -2.82
CA VAL A 174 25.48 -11.09 -4.19
C VAL A 174 27.00 -10.79 -4.10
N PRO A 175 27.85 -11.47 -4.89
CA PRO A 175 29.25 -11.69 -4.59
C PRO A 175 30.14 -10.46 -4.77
N THR A 176 31.19 -10.46 -3.94
CA THR A 176 32.43 -9.69 -4.03
C THR A 176 32.93 -9.55 -5.48
N SER A 177 32.94 -8.33 -6.04
CA SER A 177 33.92 -8.02 -7.08
C SER A 177 35.20 -7.52 -6.41
N LYS A 178 36.13 -8.45 -6.20
CA LYS A 178 37.54 -8.08 -6.15
C LYS A 178 37.92 -7.56 -7.54
N SER A 179 38.37 -6.31 -7.61
CA SER A 179 39.28 -5.86 -8.66
C SER A 179 40.57 -5.48 -7.95
N GLY A 180 41.48 -6.44 -7.88
CA GLY A 180 42.85 -6.21 -7.44
C GLY A 180 43.58 -5.28 -8.41
N GLU A 181 44.21 -4.28 -7.81
CA GLU A 181 45.46 -3.60 -8.14
C GLU A 181 46.04 -3.72 -9.56
N THR A 182 46.42 -2.55 -10.09
CA THR A 182 47.76 -2.41 -10.68
C THR A 182 48.43 -1.15 -10.11
N PRO A 183 49.66 -1.24 -9.59
CA PRO A 183 50.39 -0.10 -9.04
C PRO A 183 51.03 0.72 -10.17
N ILE A 184 50.86 2.05 -10.16
CA ILE A 184 51.68 2.94 -10.98
C ILE A 184 52.87 3.37 -10.12
N SER A 185 54.02 2.81 -10.48
CA SER A 185 55.36 3.19 -10.02
C SER A 185 55.77 4.55 -10.61
N LEU A 186 56.62 5.26 -9.88
CA LEU A 186 57.16 6.58 -10.22
C LEU A 186 57.93 6.62 -11.55
N GLY A 187 57.81 7.78 -12.21
CA GLY A 187 58.73 8.33 -13.20
C GLY A 187 58.68 9.85 -13.11
#